data_AF-A0A132GQX5-F1
#
_entry.id   AF-A0A132GQX5-F1
#
_cell.length_a   1.000
_cell.length_b   1.000
_cell.length_c   1.000
_cell.angle_alpha   90.00
_cell.angle_beta   90.00
_cell.angle_gamma   90.00
#
_symmetry.space_group_name_H-M   'P 1'
#
loop_
_entity.id
_entity.type
_entity.pdbx_description
1 polymer ?
#
loop_
_entity_poly.entity_id
_entity_poly.type
_entity_poly.pdbx_seq_one_letter_code
_entity_poly.pdbx_strand_id
1 'polypeptide(L)' 'MQYIGRYTIPTWAIAAIENADFSGLDDMDTELVQAFIDANCKGGYYVEWVGINEPYFSRYPDIGGLASEVVDADFYHA' A
#
# COMPACT_ATOMS: atom_id res chain seq x y z
N MET A 1 6.07 13.75 -12.07
CA MET A 1 5.14 12.87 -11.34
C MET A 1 3.94 12.60 -12.21
N GLN A 2 3.83 11.37 -12.71
CA GLN A 2 2.66 10.89 -13.45
C GLN A 2 1.79 10.09 -12.49
N TYR A 3 0.48 10.40 -12.44
CA TYR A 3 -0.45 9.68 -11.57
C TYR A 3 -0.61 8.22 -12.01
N ILE A 4 -0.50 7.29 -11.05
CA ILE A 4 -0.69 5.85 -11.24
C ILE A 4 -2.15 5.51 -10.93
N GLY A 5 -2.62 5.88 -9.74
CA GLY A 5 -3.96 5.55 -9.27
C GLY A 5 -4.12 5.77 -7.77
N ARG A 6 -5.37 5.69 -7.31
CA ARG A 6 -5.73 5.63 -5.90
C ARG A 6 -5.95 4.18 -5.51
N TYR A 7 -5.35 3.78 -4.39
CA TYR A 7 -5.44 2.44 -3.86
C TYR A 7 -5.85 2.45 -2.40
N THR A 8 -6.59 1.43 -1.99
CA THR A 8 -7.00 1.15 -0.63
C THR A 8 -5.98 0.21 0.01
N ILE A 9 -5.13 0.79 0.84
CA ILE A 9 -3.93 0.16 1.40
C ILE A 9 -4.19 -0.30 2.84
N PRO A 10 -3.94 -1.57 3.19
CA PRO A 10 -4.00 -2.03 4.57
C PRO A 10 -3.03 -1.27 5.48
N THR A 11 -3.46 -0.96 6.71
CA THR A 11 -2.64 -0.17 7.65
C THR A 11 -1.32 -0.85 8.02
N TRP A 12 -1.29 -2.18 8.02
CA TRP A 12 -0.07 -2.97 8.25
C TRP A 12 0.98 -2.80 7.13
N ALA A 13 0.57 -2.43 5.90
CA ALA A 13 1.47 -2.27 4.76
C ALA A 13 2.13 -0.88 4.68
N ILE A 14 1.66 0.09 5.49
CA ILE A 14 2.10 1.50 5.40
C ILE A 14 3.61 1.65 5.58
N ALA A 15 4.19 1.02 6.61
CA ALA A 15 5.62 1.13 6.89
C ALA A 15 6.49 0.56 5.76
N ALA A 16 6.05 -0.56 5.17
CA ALA A 16 6.71 -1.17 4.04
C ALA A 16 6.66 -0.27 2.79
N ILE A 17 5.52 0.40 2.54
CA ILE A 17 5.33 1.27 1.38
C ILE A 17 6.06 2.61 1.54
N GLU A 18 5.97 3.24 2.71
CA GLU A 18 6.54 4.58 2.95
C GLU A 18 8.06 4.53 3.17
N ASN A 19 8.52 3.55 3.95
CA ASN A 19 9.89 3.53 4.47
C ASN A 19 10.72 2.35 3.96
N ALA A 20 10.17 1.49 3.09
CA ALA A 20 10.76 0.19 2.75
C ALA A 20 11.08 -0.66 3.99
N ASP A 21 10.31 -0.48 5.07
CA ASP A 21 10.48 -1.19 6.33
C ASP A 21 9.47 -2.33 6.43
N PHE A 22 9.96 -3.55 6.20
CA PHE A 22 9.17 -4.79 6.26
C PHE A 22 9.22 -5.44 7.65
N SER A 23 9.79 -4.76 8.65
CA SER A 23 9.89 -5.29 10.01
C SER A 23 8.49 -5.55 10.58
N GLY A 24 8.28 -6.77 11.08
CA GLY A 24 7.01 -7.18 11.69
C GLY A 24 5.98 -7.71 10.70
N LEU A 25 6.28 -7.73 9.39
CA LEU A 25 5.53 -8.50 8.41
C LEU A 25 6.05 -9.93 8.35
N ASP A 26 5.17 -10.87 8.07
CA ASP A 26 5.56 -12.23 7.72
C ASP A 26 5.95 -12.34 6.24
N ASP A 27 6.40 -13.52 5.82
CA ASP A 27 6.84 -13.76 4.45
C ASP A 27 5.69 -13.55 3.44
N MET A 28 4.45 -13.89 3.80
CA MET A 28 3.28 -13.75 2.93
C MET A 28 2.93 -12.27 2.75
N ASP A 29 2.87 -11.51 3.84
CA ASP A 29 2.57 -10.06 3.80
C ASP A 29 3.65 -9.31 3.02
N THR A 30 4.92 -9.71 3.18
CA THR A 30 6.04 -9.17 2.41
C THR A 30 5.87 -9.44 0.92
N GLU A 31 5.54 -10.67 0.53
CA GLU A 31 5.27 -11.04 -0.88
C GLU A 31 4.09 -10.25 -1.47
N LEU A 32 3.03 -10.04 -0.70
CA LEU A 32 1.85 -9.28 -1.14
C LEU A 32 2.16 -7.82 -1.43
N VAL A 33 2.93 -7.16 -0.55
CA VAL A 33 3.37 -5.77 -0.76
C VAL A 33 4.30 -5.68 -1.96
N GLN A 34 5.27 -6.59 -2.09
CA GLN A 34 6.21 -6.58 -3.20
C GLN A 34 5.49 -6.82 -4.54
N ALA A 35 4.54 -7.76 -4.59
CA ALA A 35 3.74 -8.02 -5.78
C ALA A 35 2.92 -6.79 -6.21
N PHE A 36 2.36 -6.05 -5.27
CA PHE A 36 1.66 -4.79 -5.54
C PHE A 36 2.61 -3.74 -6.15
N ILE A 37 3.80 -3.55 -5.55
CA ILE A 37 4.80 -2.59 -6.03
C ILE A 37 5.29 -2.98 -7.44
N ASP A 38 5.60 -4.26 -7.67
CA ASP A 38 6.10 -4.75 -8.96
C ASP A 38 5.06 -4.62 -10.08
N ALA A 39 3.77 -4.75 -9.75
CA ALA A 39 2.67 -4.62 -10.70
C ALA A 39 2.38 -3.17 -11.08
N ASN A 40 2.41 -2.24 -10.13
CA ASN A 40 1.89 -0.88 -10.31
C ASN A 40 2.99 0.21 -10.37
N CYS A 41 4.12 -0.01 -9.69
CA CYS A 41 5.09 1.03 -9.34
C CYS A 41 6.48 0.77 -9.93
N LYS A 42 6.54 0.21 -11.15
CA LYS A 42 7.82 -0.09 -11.83
C LYS A 42 8.65 1.18 -12.01
N GLY A 43 9.88 1.17 -11.51
CA GLY A 43 10.81 2.30 -11.61
C GLY A 43 10.77 3.26 -10.40
N GLY A 44 10.00 2.93 -9.37
CA GLY A 44 9.86 3.75 -8.17
C GLY A 44 8.55 4.53 -8.15
N TYR A 45 8.19 5.01 -6.97
CA TYR A 45 6.95 5.72 -6.74
C TYR A 45 7.08 6.80 -5.66
N TYR A 46 6.17 7.77 -5.72
CA TYR A 46 5.81 8.64 -4.61
C TYR A 46 4.39 8.27 -4.16
N VAL A 47 4.14 8.33 -2.86
CA VAL A 47 2.83 8.04 -2.26
C VAL A 47 2.32 9.25 -1.48
N GLU A 48 1.03 9.53 -1.60
CA GLU A 48 0.32 10.56 -0.84
C GLU A 48 -0.83 9.89 -0.07
N TRP A 49 -0.72 9.87 1.26
CA TRP A 49 -1.71 9.23 2.12
C TRP A 49 -2.95 10.09 2.33
N VAL A 50 -4.12 9.51 2.08
CA VAL A 50 -5.43 10.17 2.17
C VAL A 50 -6.19 9.61 3.36
N GLY A 51 -6.45 10.47 4.35
CA GLY A 51 -7.20 10.07 5.54
C GLY A 51 -6.43 9.13 6.48
N ILE A 52 -5.10 9.22 6.52
CA ILE A 52 -4.27 8.34 7.37
C ILE A 52 -4.62 8.39 8.87
N ASN A 53 -5.19 9.51 9.32
CA ASN A 53 -5.64 9.69 10.71
C ASN A 53 -7.05 9.12 10.98
N GLU A 54 -7.75 8.68 9.93
CA GLU A 54 -9.13 8.17 9.97
C GLU A 54 -9.23 6.86 9.18
N PRO A 55 -8.49 5.81 9.58
CA PRO A 55 -8.56 4.53 8.90
C PRO A 55 -9.97 3.94 8.97
N TYR A 56 -10.33 3.15 7.97
CA TYR A 56 -11.64 2.50 7.87
C TYR A 56 -11.49 1.01 7.56
N PHE A 57 -12.56 0.23 7.75
CA PHE A 57 -12.51 -1.21 7.48
C PHE A 57 -12.97 -1.51 6.05
N SER A 58 -12.14 -2.21 5.27
CA SER A 58 -12.49 -2.70 3.93
C SER A 58 -12.57 -4.23 3.92
N ARG A 59 -13.52 -4.75 3.14
CA ARG A 59 -13.65 -6.20 2.89
C ARG A 59 -12.67 -6.70 1.83
N TYR A 60 -12.22 -5.82 0.94
CA TYR A 60 -11.39 -6.13 -0.21
C TYR A 60 -10.37 -5.01 -0.46
N PRO A 61 -9.28 -4.93 0.32
CA PRO A 61 -8.18 -4.00 0.04
C PRO A 61 -7.45 -4.37 -1.25
N ASP A 62 -6.74 -3.42 -1.84
CA ASP A 62 -5.97 -3.63 -3.07
C ASP A 62 -4.71 -4.50 -2.85
N ILE A 63 -4.23 -4.59 -1.61
CA ILE A 63 -3.15 -5.50 -1.21
C ILE A 63 -3.73 -6.66 -0.42
N GLY A 64 -3.38 -7.89 -0.82
CA GLY A 64 -3.75 -9.12 -0.11
C GLY A 64 -5.20 -9.57 -0.25
N GLY A 65 -6.14 -8.67 -0.57
CA GLY A 65 -7.56 -9.00 -0.76
C GLY A 65 -8.27 -9.52 0.49
N LEU A 66 -7.60 -9.51 1.65
CA LEU A 66 -8.13 -9.92 2.95
C LEU A 66 -8.72 -8.73 3.68
N ALA A 67 -9.90 -8.92 4.27
CA ALA A 67 -10.59 -7.87 5.00
C ALA A 67 -9.73 -7.32 6.15
N SER A 68 -9.50 -6.01 6.16
CA SER A 68 -8.60 -5.36 7.12
C SER A 68 -8.91 -3.87 7.26
N GLU A 69 -8.28 -3.25 8.25
CA GLU A 69 -8.25 -1.80 8.39
C GLU A 69 -7.32 -1.20 7.33
N VAL A 70 -7.79 -0.16 6.66
CA VAL A 70 -7.17 0.43 5.47
C VAL A 70 -7.19 1.96 5.51
N VAL A 71 -6.34 2.55 4.68
CA VAL A 71 -6.32 3.97 4.33
C VAL A 71 -6.25 4.09 2.80
N ASP A 72 -6.73 5.20 2.25
CA ASP A 72 -6.55 5.46 0.83
C ASP A 72 -5.19 6.12 0.57
N ALA A 73 -4.60 5.86 -0.59
CA ALA A 73 -3.34 6.47 -0.98
C ALA A 73 -3.29 6.71 -2.49
N ASP A 74 -2.81 7.89 -2.88
CA ASP A 74 -2.54 8.24 -4.27
C ASP A 74 -1.07 7.95 -4.61
N PHE A 75 -0.85 7.16 -5.66
CA PHE A 75 0.49 6.79 -6.12
C PHE A 75 0.86 7.53 -7.40
N TYR A 76 2.14 7.90 -7.51
CA TYR A 76 2.71 8.58 -8.66
C TYR A 76 4.04 7.94 -9.06
N HIS A 77 4.37 7.89 -10.34
CA HIS A 77 5.70 7.48 -10.78
C HIS A 77 6.75 8.51 -10.35
N ALA A 78 7.89 7.98 -9.86
CA ALA A 78 9.06 8.75 -9.47
C ALA A 78 9.72 9.46 -10.66
#